data_AF-A0A8I6WNZ9-F1
#
_entry.id   AF-A0A8I6WNZ9-F1
#
_cell.length_a   1.000
_cell.length_b   1.000
_cell.length_c   1.000
_cell.angle_alpha   90.00
_cell.angle_beta   90.00
_cell.angle_gamma   90.00
#
_symmetry.space_group_name_H-M   'P 1'
#
loop_
_entity.id
_entity.type
_entity.pdbx_description
1 polymer ?
#
loop_
_entity_poly.entity_id
_entity_poly.type
_entity_poly.pdbx_seq_one_letter_code
_entity_poly.pdbx_strand_id
1 'polypeptide(L)'
;MPKPPPAAATTAREHLLPPHLECLVLWECAGMLGGILRLPAPLKRLDIVRNSGLTSLEYLSGGHPPSLRALDLRRCSDLAFLPNEPQVYKSLFFLEITGCPAIKKLPRCQQQQLGSIDYIRLDAQYKVTEFKALKLKTWKEIPRLVRERRQASRS
;
A
#
# COMPACT_ATOMS: atom_id res chain seq x y z
N MET A 1 24.62 44.45 8.27
CA MET A 1 25.00 43.03 8.24
C MET A 1 23.72 42.20 8.28
N PRO A 2 23.23 41.67 7.15
CA PRO A 2 22.03 40.84 7.15
C PRO A 2 22.32 39.47 7.78
N LYS A 3 21.33 38.97 8.53
CA LYS A 3 21.34 37.70 9.26
C LYS A 3 21.54 36.52 8.29
N PRO A 4 22.38 35.52 8.61
CA PRO A 4 22.54 34.36 7.75
C PRO A 4 21.23 33.57 7.64
N PRO A 5 20.86 33.08 6.45
CA PRO A 5 19.65 32.26 6.28
C PRO A 5 19.80 30.96 7.08
N PRO A 6 18.68 30.42 7.62
CA PRO A 6 18.71 29.17 8.36
C PRO A 6 19.22 28.05 7.46
N ALA A 7 20.07 27.20 8.03
CA ALA A 7 20.68 26.06 7.39
C ALA A 7 19.66 25.27 6.54
N ALA A 8 20.03 25.03 5.28
CA ALA A 8 19.26 24.26 4.33
C ALA A 8 18.81 22.95 4.98
N ALA A 9 17.51 22.84 5.23
CA ALA A 9 16.87 21.57 5.44
C ALA A 9 17.27 20.69 4.25
N THR A 10 17.87 19.54 4.54
CA THR A 10 18.21 18.50 3.57
C THR A 10 16.99 18.22 2.71
N THR A 11 16.95 18.82 1.52
CA THR A 11 15.87 18.64 0.56
C THR A 11 15.90 17.19 0.12
N ALA A 12 14.92 16.41 0.58
CA ALA A 12 14.70 15.07 0.06
C ALA A 12 14.61 15.19 -1.47
N ARG A 13 15.35 14.34 -2.18
CA ARG A 13 15.21 14.26 -3.65
C ARG A 13 13.77 13.84 -3.93
N GLU A 14 13.04 14.64 -4.71
CA GLU A 14 11.70 14.31 -5.14
C GLU A 14 11.77 13.83 -6.59
N HIS A 15 11.22 12.64 -6.86
CA HIS A 15 11.13 12.09 -8.20
C HIS A 15 9.70 12.23 -8.71
N LEU A 16 9.48 13.20 -9.60
CA LEU A 16 8.21 13.40 -10.29
C LEU A 16 8.14 12.47 -11.50
N LEU A 17 7.10 11.66 -11.56
CA LEU A 17 6.85 10.74 -12.67
C LEU A 17 5.93 11.38 -13.73
N PRO A 18 6.00 10.93 -14.99
CA PRO A 18 5.10 11.39 -16.03
C PRO A 18 3.62 11.20 -15.64
N PRO A 19 2.74 12.17 -15.94
CA PRO A 19 1.36 12.16 -15.45
C PRO A 19 0.49 11.06 -16.07
N HIS A 20 0.90 10.47 -17.19
CA HIS A 20 0.16 9.40 -17.89
C HIS A 20 0.73 8.00 -17.63
N LEU A 21 1.68 7.88 -16.71
CA LEU A 21 2.39 6.62 -16.49
C LEU A 21 1.47 5.61 -15.78
N GLU A 22 1.19 4.50 -16.44
CA GLU A 22 0.33 3.43 -15.91
C GLU A 22 1.11 2.28 -15.27
N CYS A 23 2.38 2.10 -15.64
CA CYS A 23 3.22 1.00 -15.17
C CYS A 23 4.61 1.53 -14.84
N LEU A 24 5.04 1.34 -13.59
CA LEU A 24 6.38 1.68 -13.14
C LEU A 24 7.08 0.43 -12.62
N VAL A 25 8.27 0.15 -13.15
CA VAL A 25 9.13 -0.94 -12.69
C VAL A 25 10.50 -0.36 -12.39
N LEU A 26 10.95 -0.51 -11.14
CA LEU A 26 12.23 -0.03 -10.64
C LEU A 26 13.00 -1.21 -10.07
N TRP A 27 14.06 -1.63 -10.76
CA TRP A 27 14.88 -2.76 -10.33
C TRP A 27 16.31 -2.29 -10.04
N GLU A 28 16.77 -2.52 -8.81
CA GLU A 28 18.16 -2.29 -8.40
C GLU A 28 18.70 -0.90 -8.77
N CYS A 29 17.87 0.13 -8.57
CA CYS A 29 18.21 1.53 -8.80
C CYS A 29 18.85 2.16 -7.54
N ALA A 30 19.75 1.42 -6.88
CA ALA A 30 20.38 1.83 -5.63
C ALA A 30 21.11 3.18 -5.80
N GLY A 31 20.86 4.12 -4.88
CA GLY A 31 21.46 5.46 -4.91
C GLY A 31 20.91 6.43 -5.96
N MET A 32 20.07 5.97 -6.88
CA MET A 32 19.35 6.80 -7.85
C MET A 32 18.05 7.35 -7.26
N LEU A 33 17.37 6.51 -6.48
CA LEU A 33 16.12 6.85 -5.80
C LEU A 33 16.46 7.25 -4.37
N GLY A 34 16.37 8.54 -4.07
CA GLY A 34 16.57 9.07 -2.73
C GLY A 34 15.28 9.69 -2.22
N GLY A 35 14.89 9.42 -0.98
CA GLY A 35 13.77 10.11 -0.34
C GLY A 35 12.40 9.63 -0.84
N ILE A 36 11.64 10.52 -1.47
CA ILE A 36 10.20 10.33 -1.72
C ILE A 36 9.97 10.09 -3.22
N LEU A 37 9.24 9.02 -3.55
CA LEU A 37 8.75 8.77 -4.90
C LEU A 37 7.28 9.18 -5.00
N ARG A 38 7.01 10.15 -5.87
CA ARG A 38 5.66 10.68 -6.10
C ARG A 38 5.01 9.98 -7.29
N LEU A 39 4.00 9.17 -7.00
CA LEU A 39 3.27 8.32 -7.93
C LEU A 39 2.13 9.10 -8.61
N PRO A 40 1.96 8.98 -9.94
CA PRO A 40 0.89 9.65 -10.65
C PRO A 40 -0.44 8.89 -10.48
N ALA A 41 -1.56 9.61 -10.43
CA ALA A 41 -2.90 9.02 -10.23
C ALA A 41 -3.27 7.84 -11.16
N PRO A 42 -2.97 7.85 -12.47
CA PRO A 42 -3.34 6.74 -13.37
C PRO A 42 -2.46 5.50 -13.23
N LEU A 43 -1.46 5.50 -12.34
CA LEU A 43 -0.60 4.34 -12.13
C LEU A 43 -1.44 3.12 -11.70
N LYS A 44 -1.36 2.06 -12.51
CA LYS A 44 -2.06 0.78 -12.32
C LYS A 44 -1.13 -0.29 -11.74
N ARG A 45 0.16 -0.24 -12.06
CA ARG A 45 1.16 -1.20 -11.57
C ARG A 45 2.40 -0.49 -11.06
N LEU A 46 2.83 -0.89 -9.87
CA LEU A 46 4.08 -0.46 -9.27
C LEU A 46 4.88 -1.66 -8.80
N ASP A 47 6.05 -1.84 -9.40
CA ASP A 47 7.02 -2.86 -9.00
C ASP A 47 8.32 -2.16 -8.57
N ILE A 48 8.72 -2.33 -7.31
CA ILE A 48 9.98 -1.81 -6.77
C ILE A 48 10.74 -2.95 -6.13
N VAL A 49 11.89 -3.29 -6.71
CA VAL A 49 12.65 -4.48 -6.36
C VAL A 49 14.11 -4.13 -6.08
N ARG A 50 14.65 -4.57 -4.93
CA ARG A 50 16.05 -4.41 -4.53
C ARG A 50 16.53 -2.95 -4.53
N ASN A 51 15.73 -2.04 -3.99
CA ASN A 51 16.08 -0.62 -3.92
C ASN A 51 16.47 -0.19 -2.50
N SER A 52 17.44 0.73 -2.43
CA SER A 52 17.88 1.43 -1.22
C SER A 52 17.86 2.94 -1.45
N GLY A 53 17.70 3.70 -0.38
CA GLY A 53 17.59 5.17 -0.40
C GLY A 53 16.15 5.70 -0.57
N LEU A 54 15.23 4.91 -1.13
CA LEU A 54 13.81 5.23 -1.19
C LEU A 54 13.17 5.04 0.19
N THR A 55 12.65 6.11 0.78
CA THR A 55 12.09 6.09 2.14
C THR A 55 10.57 6.15 2.18
N SER A 56 9.93 6.74 1.17
CA SER A 56 8.48 6.95 1.13
C SER A 56 7.89 6.84 -0.27
N LEU A 57 6.67 6.31 -0.33
CA LEU A 57 5.79 6.35 -1.50
C LEU A 57 4.60 7.28 -1.23
N GLU A 58 4.37 8.25 -2.10
CA GLU A 58 3.26 9.20 -2.00
C GLU A 58 2.50 9.29 -3.33
N TYR A 59 1.17 9.35 -3.30
CA TYR A 59 0.38 9.62 -4.50
C TYR A 59 0.17 11.12 -4.71
N LEU A 60 0.32 11.59 -5.94
CA LEU A 60 -0.05 12.95 -6.31
C LEU A 60 -1.57 13.07 -6.38
N SER A 61 -2.13 13.94 -5.54
CA SER A 61 -3.56 14.27 -5.56
C SER A 61 -3.87 15.22 -6.73
N GLY A 62 -3.95 14.67 -7.94
CA GLY A 62 -4.15 15.42 -9.19
C GLY A 62 -5.61 15.50 -9.65
N GLY A 63 -6.56 15.53 -8.71
CA GLY A 63 -8.00 15.57 -9.00
C GLY A 63 -8.60 14.24 -9.51
N HIS A 64 -7.78 13.20 -9.69
CA HIS A 64 -8.22 11.86 -10.10
C HIS A 64 -7.91 10.85 -9.01
N PRO A 65 -8.81 9.88 -8.74
CA PRO A 65 -8.53 8.84 -7.77
C PRO A 65 -7.38 7.95 -8.28
N PRO A 66 -6.48 7.52 -7.37
CA PRO A 66 -5.51 6.48 -7.66
C PRO A 66 -6.17 5.24 -8.28
N SER A 67 -5.52 4.67 -9.28
CA SER A 67 -6.01 3.49 -10.02
C SER A 67 -5.15 2.23 -9.83
N LEU A 68 -4.40 2.16 -8.72
CA LEU A 68 -3.44 1.08 -8.48
C LEU A 68 -4.15 -0.27 -8.38
N ARG A 69 -3.67 -1.23 -9.16
CA ARG A 69 -4.20 -2.59 -9.24
C ARG A 69 -3.20 -3.65 -8.78
N ALA A 70 -1.91 -3.40 -8.99
CA ALA A 70 -0.82 -4.28 -8.58
C ALA A 70 0.28 -3.48 -7.86
N LEU A 71 0.66 -3.95 -6.67
CA LEU A 71 1.76 -3.41 -5.88
C LEU A 71 2.72 -4.55 -5.50
N ASP A 72 3.95 -4.48 -6.01
CA ASP A 72 5.03 -5.43 -5.73
C ASP A 72 6.23 -4.69 -5.13
N LEU A 73 6.49 -4.88 -3.84
CA LEU A 73 7.60 -4.28 -3.11
C LEU A 73 8.49 -5.41 -2.55
N ARG A 74 9.68 -5.56 -3.13
CA ARG A 74 10.60 -6.65 -2.76
C ARG A 74 11.97 -6.11 -2.42
N ARG A 75 12.51 -6.51 -1.26
CA ARG A 75 13.88 -6.21 -0.86
C ARG A 75 14.19 -4.70 -0.86
N CYS A 76 13.25 -3.88 -0.39
CA CYS A 76 13.45 -2.43 -0.23
C CYS A 76 13.93 -2.12 1.19
N SER A 77 15.21 -1.80 1.36
CA SER A 77 15.85 -1.71 2.68
C SER A 77 15.38 -0.52 3.51
N ASP A 78 15.18 0.63 2.86
CA ASP A 78 14.96 1.92 3.53
C ASP A 78 13.50 2.42 3.44
N LEU A 79 12.66 1.71 2.67
CA LEU A 79 11.26 2.09 2.46
C LEU A 79 10.51 1.91 3.76
N ALA A 80 10.10 3.00 4.39
CA ALA A 80 9.44 2.99 5.69
C ALA A 80 7.96 3.38 5.60
N PHE A 81 7.60 4.18 4.60
CA PHE A 81 6.27 4.77 4.47
C PHE A 81 5.62 4.39 3.14
N LEU A 82 4.38 3.93 3.25
CA LEU A 82 3.48 3.62 2.13
C LEU A 82 2.34 4.65 2.14
N PRO A 83 1.67 4.87 0.99
CA PRO A 83 0.49 5.75 0.96
C PRO A 83 -0.57 5.27 1.95
N ASN A 84 -1.29 6.17 2.58
CA ASN A 84 -2.33 5.83 3.57
C ASN A 84 -3.73 6.24 3.11
N GLU A 85 -3.86 6.67 1.86
CA GLU A 85 -5.10 7.06 1.23
C GLU A 85 -5.90 5.79 0.88
N PRO A 86 -7.14 5.62 1.40
CA PRO A 86 -7.95 4.44 1.11
C PRO A 86 -8.16 4.21 -0.39
N GLN A 87 -8.27 5.29 -1.15
CA GLN A 87 -8.52 5.25 -2.59
C GLN A 87 -7.41 4.53 -3.35
N VAL A 88 -6.16 4.55 -2.87
CA VAL A 88 -5.02 3.84 -3.48
C VAL A 88 -5.24 2.33 -3.51
N TYR A 89 -5.86 1.78 -2.47
CA TYR A 89 -5.96 0.34 -2.28
C TYR A 89 -7.29 -0.26 -2.75
N LYS A 90 -8.28 0.57 -3.12
CA LYS A 90 -9.63 0.12 -3.48
C LYS A 90 -9.69 -0.83 -4.68
N SER A 91 -8.79 -0.66 -5.65
CA SER A 91 -8.78 -1.44 -6.90
C SER A 91 -7.67 -2.50 -6.92
N LEU A 92 -6.99 -2.71 -5.79
CA LEU A 92 -5.82 -3.59 -5.70
C LEU A 92 -6.28 -5.06 -5.71
N PHE A 93 -5.76 -5.84 -6.65
CA PHE A 93 -5.99 -7.29 -6.72
C PHE A 93 -4.71 -8.10 -6.45
N PHE A 94 -3.55 -7.45 -6.58
CA PHE A 94 -2.24 -8.05 -6.33
C PHE A 94 -1.44 -7.21 -5.34
N LEU A 95 -1.02 -7.84 -4.24
CA LEU A 95 -0.15 -7.25 -3.23
C LEU A 95 0.99 -8.19 -2.85
N GLU A 96 2.22 -7.77 -3.07
CA GLU A 96 3.40 -8.42 -2.52
C GLU A 96 4.29 -7.41 -1.77
N ILE A 97 4.59 -7.69 -0.50
CA ILE A 97 5.56 -6.93 0.30
C ILE A 97 6.45 -7.92 1.03
N THR A 98 7.67 -8.11 0.53
CA THR A 98 8.63 -9.06 1.13
C THR A 98 10.06 -8.50 1.19
N GLY A 99 10.76 -8.78 2.28
CA GLY A 99 12.13 -8.29 2.50
C GLY A 99 12.22 -6.77 2.64
N CYS A 100 11.20 -6.10 3.16
CA CYS A 100 11.18 -4.65 3.34
C CYS A 100 11.26 -4.27 4.83
N PRO A 101 12.44 -4.36 5.49
CA PRO A 101 12.54 -4.32 6.95
C PRO A 101 12.18 -2.96 7.59
N ALA A 102 12.33 -1.85 6.85
CA ALA A 102 12.01 -0.52 7.35
C ALA A 102 10.49 -0.23 7.44
N ILE A 103 9.66 -0.98 6.70
CA ILE A 103 8.21 -0.93 6.85
C ILE A 103 7.86 -1.61 8.18
N LYS A 104 7.60 -0.84 9.22
CA LYS A 104 7.29 -1.41 10.55
C LYS A 104 5.84 -1.87 10.67
N LYS A 105 4.92 -1.19 9.97
CA LYS A 105 3.48 -1.45 10.00
C LYS A 105 2.88 -1.11 8.65
N LEU A 106 1.92 -1.90 8.19
CA LEU A 106 1.13 -1.54 7.02
C LEU A 106 0.14 -0.41 7.36
N PRO A 107 -0.12 0.54 6.45
CA PRO A 107 -1.20 1.51 6.56
C PRO A 107 -2.54 0.88 6.93
N ARG A 108 -3.33 1.54 7.79
CA ARG A 108 -4.65 1.02 8.23
C ARG A 108 -5.58 0.77 7.04
N CYS A 109 -5.55 1.67 6.07
CA CYS A 109 -6.38 1.59 4.88
C CYS A 109 -6.01 0.39 4.01
N GLN A 110 -4.71 0.07 3.91
CA GLN A 110 -4.25 -1.14 3.25
C GLN A 110 -4.73 -2.39 4.01
N GLN A 111 -4.60 -2.41 5.35
CA GLN A 111 -5.05 -3.53 6.18
C GLN A 111 -6.55 -3.81 6.02
N GLN A 112 -7.39 -2.77 5.91
CA GLN A 112 -8.83 -2.91 5.73
C GLN A 112 -9.21 -3.49 4.35
N GLN A 113 -8.34 -3.39 3.34
CA GLN A 113 -8.60 -3.90 2.00
C GLN A 113 -8.03 -5.30 1.77
N LEU A 114 -7.16 -5.82 2.65
CA LEU A 114 -6.56 -7.16 2.49
C LEU A 114 -7.61 -8.27 2.29
N GLY A 115 -8.76 -8.19 2.97
CA GLY A 115 -9.84 -9.17 2.81
C GLY A 115 -10.50 -9.22 1.42
N SER A 116 -10.20 -8.27 0.54
CA SER A 116 -10.78 -8.14 -0.81
C SER A 116 -9.76 -8.36 -1.93
N ILE A 117 -8.50 -8.68 -1.62
CA ILE A 117 -7.41 -8.82 -2.60
C ILE A 117 -7.27 -10.29 -3.00
N ASP A 118 -7.23 -10.58 -4.31
CA ASP A 118 -7.13 -11.94 -4.85
C ASP A 118 -5.79 -12.63 -4.52
N TYR A 119 -4.68 -11.88 -4.59
CA TYR A 119 -3.34 -12.38 -4.28
C TYR A 119 -2.63 -11.49 -3.27
N ILE A 120 -2.23 -12.09 -2.14
CA ILE A 120 -1.51 -11.42 -1.06
C ILE A 120 -0.31 -12.25 -0.64
N ARG A 121 0.88 -11.64 -0.69
CA ARG A 121 2.10 -12.20 -0.14
C ARG A 121 2.81 -11.17 0.73
N LEU A 122 2.83 -11.41 2.03
CA LEU A 122 3.45 -10.52 3.01
C LEU A 122 4.46 -11.29 3.87
N ASP A 123 5.54 -10.63 4.29
CA ASP A 123 6.41 -11.15 5.35
C ASP A 123 5.62 -11.45 6.63
N ALA A 124 6.10 -12.41 7.42
CA ALA A 124 5.46 -12.84 8.66
C ALA A 124 5.18 -11.66 9.62
N GLN A 125 6.07 -10.67 9.66
CA GLN A 125 5.93 -9.49 10.52
C GLN A 125 4.68 -8.64 10.22
N TYR A 126 4.12 -8.72 9.01
CA TYR A 126 2.90 -8.00 8.62
C TYR A 126 1.63 -8.81 8.83
N LYS A 127 1.75 -10.14 8.98
CA LYS A 127 0.61 -11.03 9.21
C LYS A 127 0.08 -10.94 10.64
N VAL A 128 0.89 -10.49 11.60
CA VAL A 128 0.57 -10.47 13.04
C VAL A 128 -0.54 -9.46 13.41
N THR A 129 -0.91 -8.55 12.51
CA THR A 129 -2.03 -7.62 12.71
C THR A 129 -3.40 -8.15 12.27
N GLU A 130 -3.45 -9.27 11.54
CA GLU A 130 -4.66 -10.08 11.33
C GLU A 130 -4.59 -11.21 12.37
N PHE A 131 -5.34 -11.19 13.47
CA PHE A 131 -6.57 -11.98 13.60
C PHE A 131 -7.43 -11.52 14.80
N LYS A 132 -7.12 -10.36 15.40
CA LYS A 132 -7.82 -9.94 16.64
C LYS A 132 -9.13 -9.16 16.45
N ALA A 133 -9.55 -8.78 15.23
CA ALA A 133 -10.69 -7.85 15.11
C ALA A 133 -11.64 -8.00 13.91
N LEU A 134 -11.47 -8.98 13.01
CA LEU A 134 -12.63 -9.46 12.25
C LEU A 134 -13.43 -10.36 13.18
N LYS A 135 -14.19 -9.71 14.07
CA LYS A 135 -15.10 -10.41 14.98
C LYS A 135 -15.93 -11.38 14.16
N LEU A 136 -15.85 -12.65 14.54
CA LEU A 136 -16.84 -13.71 14.33
C LEU A 136 -18.24 -13.26 14.81
N LYS A 137 -18.82 -12.21 14.24
CA LYS A 137 -20.22 -11.81 14.49
C LYS A 137 -21.16 -12.64 13.64
N THR A 138 -20.71 -13.08 12.46
CA THR A 138 -21.56 -13.81 11.52
C THR A 138 -21.76 -15.26 11.92
N TRP A 139 -20.78 -15.92 12.56
CA TRP A 139 -20.91 -17.35 12.90
C TRP A 139 -22.02 -17.65 13.92
N LYS A 140 -22.27 -16.74 14.87
CA LYS A 140 -23.33 -16.92 15.87
C LYS A 140 -24.73 -16.87 15.26
N GLU A 141 -24.90 -16.17 14.13
CA GLU A 141 -26.19 -15.99 13.45
C GLU A 141 -26.41 -17.01 12.31
N ILE A 142 -25.37 -17.72 11.85
CA ILE A 142 -25.50 -18.75 10.79
C ILE A 142 -26.57 -19.80 11.11
N PRO A 143 -26.63 -20.40 12.32
CA PRO A 143 -27.67 -21.39 12.63
C PRO A 143 -29.09 -20.82 12.62
N ARG A 144 -29.24 -19.50 12.85
CA ARG A 144 -30.53 -18.81 12.84
C ARG A 144 -30.97 -18.55 11.38
N LEU A 145 -30.09 -17.99 10.57
CA LEU A 145 -30.34 -17.73 9.14
C LEU A 145 -30.60 -19.02 8.34
N VAL A 146 -29.93 -20.12 8.68
CA VAL A 146 -30.18 -21.44 8.06
C VAL A 146 -31.57 -21.99 8.45
N ARG A 147 -32.03 -21.74 9.69
CA ARG A 147 -33.38 -22.12 10.12
C ARG A 147 -34.47 -21.32 9.41
N GLU A 148 -34.30 -20.01 9.32
CA GLU A 148 -35.24 -19.11 8.64
C GLU A 148 -35.39 -19.48 7.15
N ARG A 149 -34.27 -19.78 6.46
CA ARG A 149 -34.31 -20.28 5.07
C ARG A 149 -35.02 -21.63 4.91
N ARG A 150 -34.88 -22.56 5.87
CA ARG A 150 -35.57 -23.86 5.83
C ARG A 150 -37.09 -23.74 6.07
N GLN A 151 -37.52 -22.71 6.79
CA GLN A 151 -38.94 -22.47 7.04
C GLN A 151 -39.61 -21.81 5.83
N ALA A 152 -38.94 -20.84 5.19
CA ALA A 152 -39.43 -20.16 3.99
C ALA A 152 -39.52 -21.05 2.73
N SER A 153 -38.91 -22.24 2.74
CA SER A 153 -38.95 -23.22 1.65
C SER A 153 -39.95 -24.37 1.88
N ARG A 154 -40.70 -24.31 2.99
CA ARG A 154 -41.73 -25.28 3.37
C ARG A 154 -43.15 -24.68 3.42
N SER A 155 -43.28 -23.42 3.01
CA SER A 155 -44.53 -22.66 2.88
C SER A 155 -44.90 -22.46 1.42
#